data_AF-A0ABD2T8K5-F1
#
_entry.id   AF-A0ABD2T8K5-F1
#
_cell.length_a   1.000
_cell.length_b   1.000
_cell.length_c   1.000
_cell.angle_alpha   90.00
_cell.angle_beta   90.00
_cell.angle_gamma   90.00
#
_symmetry.space_group_name_H-M   'P 1'
#
loop_
_entity.id
_entity.type
_entity.pdbx_description
1 polymer ?
#
loop_
_entity_poly.entity_id
_entity_poly.type
_entity_poly.pdbx_seq_one_letter_code
_entity_poly.pdbx_strand_id
1 'polypeptide(L)'
;MLSSDAEQLRKKKWFYIDKRWIECEGVQNIISKAWSYDCNGFEQSRVSFKLKHSRRSLVAWLRGANGNARKRIISIKGKITALRNNASNFDWSKLRLLKRELSKAYNDEETFWKQKSRALWLREGDKNTSYFHMATLQRRNRNMIKGFQISDGRWVVDQSDIIQEVEQYYNAVFAMHPLKAPGVDGMTPLFFQTYWNILSKEICDAVKSFFSTGYLLPT
;
A
#
# COMPACT_ATOMS: atom_id res chain seq x y z
N MET A 1 31.86 -8.10 34.45
CA MET A 1 31.86 -8.38 33.00
C MET A 1 30.49 -8.92 32.63
N LEU A 2 29.65 -8.10 31.98
CA LEU A 2 28.70 -8.49 30.92
C LEU A 2 28.09 -7.17 30.42
N SER A 3 28.58 -6.75 29.26
CA SER A 3 28.42 -5.44 28.66
C SER A 3 26.96 -5.10 28.38
N SER A 4 26.62 -3.85 28.65
CA SER A 4 25.37 -3.15 28.37
C SER A 4 25.22 -2.81 26.87
N ASP A 5 25.43 -3.79 25.99
CA ASP A 5 25.35 -3.61 24.52
C ASP A 5 23.98 -3.97 23.96
N ALA A 6 22.92 -3.66 24.71
CA ALA A 6 21.58 -3.52 24.14
C ALA A 6 21.40 -2.07 23.66
N GLU A 7 22.29 -1.63 22.77
CA GLU A 7 22.02 -0.45 21.95
C GLU A 7 20.65 -0.66 21.32
N GLN A 8 19.77 0.29 21.62
CA GLN A 8 18.39 0.34 21.17
C GLN A 8 18.36 0.32 19.64
N LEU A 9 18.35 -0.87 19.04
CA LEU A 9 18.05 -1.05 17.63
C LEU A 9 16.68 -0.42 17.40
N ARG A 10 16.70 0.79 16.84
CA ARG A 10 15.51 1.56 16.46
C ARG A 10 14.68 0.64 15.56
N LYS A 11 13.66 -0.02 16.13
CA LYS A 11 12.81 -0.96 15.39
C LYS A 11 12.30 -0.25 14.15
N LYS A 12 12.74 -0.70 12.97
CA LYS A 12 12.40 -0.09 11.68
C LYS A 12 10.89 0.02 11.60
N LYS A 13 10.35 1.24 11.63
CA LYS A 13 8.90 1.47 11.55
C LYS A 13 8.43 0.95 10.18
N TRP A 14 7.62 -0.10 10.20
CA TRP A 14 7.04 -0.65 8.98
C TRP A 14 6.02 0.32 8.40
N PHE A 15 6.11 0.50 7.09
CA PHE A 15 5.20 1.33 6.32
C PHE A 15 4.07 0.46 5.79
N TYR A 16 2.84 0.97 5.90
CA TYR A 16 1.70 0.46 5.16
C TYR A 16 1.00 1.66 4.54
N ILE A 17 0.53 1.52 3.29
CA ILE A 17 -0.30 2.55 2.68
C ILE A 17 -1.70 2.52 3.31
N ASP A 18 -2.14 3.67 3.82
CA ASP A 18 -3.48 3.86 4.35
C ASP A 18 -4.44 4.21 3.21
N LYS A 19 -5.62 3.59 3.19
CA LYS A 19 -6.65 3.85 2.16
C LYS A 19 -6.98 5.35 2.04
N ARG A 20 -7.00 6.08 3.16
CA ARG A 20 -7.33 7.51 3.18
C ARG A 20 -6.34 8.36 2.38
N TRP A 21 -5.10 7.88 2.24
CA TRP A 21 -4.08 8.58 1.48
C TRP A 21 -4.32 8.44 -0.02
N ILE A 22 -4.92 7.34 -0.44
CA ILE A 22 -5.20 7.08 -1.86
C ILE A 22 -6.31 8.00 -2.37
N GLU A 23 -7.25 8.37 -1.51
CA GLU A 23 -8.36 9.28 -1.81
C GLU A 23 -8.00 10.77 -1.62
N CYS A 24 -6.77 11.09 -1.20
CA CYS A 24 -6.34 12.47 -1.00
C CYS A 24 -6.02 13.14 -2.35
N GLU A 25 -6.65 14.29 -2.57
CA GLU A 25 -6.39 15.14 -3.73
C GLU A 25 -4.90 15.55 -3.78
N GLY A 26 -4.27 15.40 -4.94
CA GLY A 26 -2.83 15.64 -5.14
C GLY A 26 -1.91 14.43 -4.96
N VAL A 27 -2.38 13.32 -4.39
CA VAL A 27 -1.56 12.10 -4.25
C VAL A 27 -1.24 11.48 -5.60
N GLN A 28 -2.19 11.48 -6.54
CA GLN A 28 -1.96 11.02 -7.91
C GLN A 28 -0.80 11.77 -8.58
N ASN A 29 -0.71 13.09 -8.40
CA ASN A 29 0.38 13.89 -8.99
C ASN A 29 1.74 13.54 -8.37
N ILE A 30 1.77 13.25 -7.07
CA ILE A 30 3.00 12.84 -6.37
C ILE A 30 3.46 11.46 -6.84
N ILE A 31 2.52 10.52 -6.96
CA ILE A 31 2.83 9.18 -7.46
C ILE A 31 3.30 9.27 -8.90
N SER A 32 2.62 10.03 -9.77
CA SER A 32 3.04 10.23 -11.15
C SER A 32 4.45 10.82 -11.24
N LYS A 33 4.75 11.89 -10.48
CA LYS A 33 6.08 12.51 -10.45
C LYS A 33 7.16 11.60 -9.86
N ALA A 34 6.82 10.81 -8.85
CA ALA A 34 7.74 9.85 -8.26
C ALA A 34 8.00 8.67 -9.20
N TRP A 35 6.99 8.25 -9.97
CA TRP A 35 7.08 7.16 -10.92
C TRP A 35 7.80 7.56 -12.22
N SER A 36 7.74 8.84 -12.60
CA SER A 36 8.49 9.38 -13.74
C SER A 36 9.99 9.57 -13.45
N TYR A 37 10.44 9.34 -12.21
CA TYR A 37 11.86 9.45 -11.86
C TYR A 37 12.65 8.40 -12.64
N ASP A 38 13.60 8.85 -13.46
CA ASP A 38 14.43 7.93 -14.21
C ASP A 38 15.44 7.28 -13.28
N CYS A 39 15.46 5.96 -13.29
CA CYS A 39 16.35 5.17 -12.47
C CYS A 39 17.20 4.29 -13.38
N ASN A 40 18.52 4.46 -13.28
CA ASN A 40 19.48 3.62 -13.97
C ASN A 40 19.49 2.23 -13.31
N GLY A 41 19.25 1.18 -14.11
CA GLY A 41 19.24 -0.21 -13.66
C GLY A 41 18.42 -1.12 -14.58
N PHE A 42 18.47 -2.43 -14.30
CA PHE A 42 17.68 -3.43 -15.02
C PHE A 42 16.18 -3.25 -14.76
N GLU A 43 15.34 -3.50 -15.77
CA GLU A 43 13.87 -3.31 -15.75
C GLU A 43 13.20 -3.89 -14.49
N GLN A 44 13.63 -5.09 -14.07
CA GLN A 44 13.13 -5.80 -12.89
C GLN A 44 13.43 -5.07 -11.57
N SER A 45 14.57 -4.36 -11.50
CA SER A 45 14.97 -3.56 -10.33
C SER A 45 14.35 -2.17 -10.35
N ARG A 46 13.99 -1.63 -11.53
CA ARG A 46 13.37 -0.31 -11.70
C ARG A 46 12.03 -0.23 -10.99
N VAL A 47 11.18 -1.24 -11.12
CA VAL A 47 9.86 -1.29 -10.44
C VAL A 47 10.01 -1.25 -8.92
N SER A 48 10.89 -2.10 -8.36
CA SER A 48 11.15 -2.11 -6.91
C SER A 48 11.70 -0.77 -6.41
N PHE A 49 12.62 -0.17 -7.16
CA PHE A 49 13.15 1.16 -6.83
C PHE A 49 12.05 2.23 -6.86
N LYS A 50 11.23 2.27 -7.91
CA LYS A 50 10.15 3.25 -8.07
C LYS A 50 9.04 3.07 -7.05
N LEU A 51 8.72 1.85 -6.64
CA LEU A 51 7.82 1.60 -5.49
C LEU A 51 8.41 2.16 -4.20
N LYS A 52 9.71 1.91 -3.94
CA LYS A 52 10.42 2.46 -2.77
C LYS A 52 10.48 3.99 -2.81
N HIS A 53 10.68 4.59 -3.99
CA HIS A 53 10.73 6.04 -4.19
C HIS A 53 9.35 6.69 -4.01
N SER A 54 8.33 6.15 -4.67
CA SER A 54 6.92 6.57 -4.53
C SER A 54 6.46 6.54 -3.09
N ARG A 55 6.83 5.48 -2.35
CA ARG A 55 6.60 5.39 -0.91
C ARG A 55 7.24 6.56 -0.15
N ARG A 56 8.52 6.84 -0.38
CA ARG A 56 9.25 7.91 0.32
C ARG A 56 8.63 9.27 0.02
N SER A 57 8.32 9.55 -1.24
CA SER A 57 7.70 10.80 -1.70
C SER A 57 6.31 10.98 -1.08
N LEU A 58 5.51 9.91 -1.05
CA LEU A 58 4.18 9.91 -0.41
C LEU A 58 4.26 10.15 1.10
N VAL A 59 5.18 9.48 1.81
CA VAL A 59 5.40 9.72 3.26
C VAL A 59 5.86 11.15 3.53
N ALA A 60 6.77 11.68 2.71
CA ALA A 60 7.27 13.04 2.85
C ALA A 60 6.15 14.07 2.68
N TRP A 61 5.33 13.91 1.63
CA TRP A 61 4.18 14.78 1.41
C TRP A 61 3.14 14.68 2.52
N LEU A 62 2.80 13.47 2.98
CA LEU A 62 1.82 13.28 4.05
C LEU A 62 2.23 13.93 5.37
N ARG A 63 3.53 13.98 5.67
CA ARG A 63 4.04 14.69 6.84
C ARG A 63 3.81 16.20 6.75
N GLY A 64 3.79 16.78 5.55
CA GLY A 64 3.54 18.20 5.30
C GLY A 64 2.06 18.55 5.09
N ALA A 65 1.31 17.72 4.35
CA ALA A 65 -0.05 18.00 3.92
C ALA A 65 -1.12 17.52 4.90
N ASN A 66 -0.93 16.34 5.52
CA ASN A 66 -1.95 15.71 6.34
C ASN A 66 -1.63 15.89 7.82
N GLY A 67 -1.96 17.08 8.33
CA GLY A 67 -1.95 17.35 9.76
C GLY A 67 -2.76 16.27 10.48
N ASN A 68 -2.08 15.46 11.30
CA ASN A 68 -2.60 14.37 12.12
C ASN A 68 -4.11 14.47 12.37
N ALA A 69 -4.90 13.48 11.94
CA ALA A 69 -6.38 13.49 12.08
C ALA A 69 -6.83 13.90 13.50
N ARG A 70 -6.04 13.54 14.52
CA ARG A 70 -6.23 14.00 15.91
C ARG A 70 -6.14 15.52 16.08
N LYS A 71 -5.16 16.19 15.46
CA LYS A 71 -5.05 17.67 15.43
C LYS A 71 -6.27 18.30 14.76
N ARG A 72 -6.78 17.71 13.66
CA ARG A 72 -8.03 18.18 13.02
C ARG A 72 -9.23 18.03 13.96
N ILE A 73 -9.37 16.88 14.64
CA ILE A 73 -10.44 16.64 15.63
C ILE A 73 -10.37 17.67 16.77
N ILE A 74 -9.18 17.92 17.33
CA ILE A 74 -8.98 18.93 18.39
C ILE A 74 -9.36 20.33 17.89
N SER A 75 -8.92 20.69 16.67
CA SER A 75 -9.23 22.00 16.07
C SER A 75 -10.73 22.19 15.83
N ILE A 76 -11.42 21.19 15.26
CA ILE A 76 -12.86 21.28 15.00
C ILE A 76 -13.65 21.34 16.31
N LYS A 77 -13.26 20.57 17.33
CA LYS A 77 -13.84 20.68 18.68
C LYS A 77 -13.69 22.09 19.26
N GLY A 78 -12.50 22.68 19.13
CA GLY A 78 -12.24 24.06 19.56
C GLY A 78 -13.08 25.10 18.81
N LYS A 79 -13.31 24.92 17.50
CA LYS A 79 -14.20 25.78 16.71
C LYS A 79 -15.65 25.67 17.16
N ILE A 80 -16.11 24.46 17.50
CA ILE A 80 -17.48 24.23 18.00
C ILE A 80 -17.66 24.89 19.38
N THR A 81 -16.68 24.77 20.28
CA THR A 81 -16.77 25.41 21.61
C THR A 81 -16.74 26.93 21.50
N ALA A 82 -15.87 27.50 20.66
CA ALA A 82 -15.83 28.94 20.42
C ALA A 82 -17.15 29.48 19.83
N LEU A 83 -17.74 28.75 18.88
CA LEU A 83 -19.01 29.12 18.27
C LEU A 83 -20.17 29.04 19.28
N ARG A 84 -20.17 28.04 20.17
CA ARG A 84 -21.19 27.89 21.21
C ARG A 84 -21.09 28.94 22.31
N ASN A 85 -19.88 29.40 22.62
CA ASN A 85 -19.66 30.45 23.62
C ASN A 85 -19.98 31.86 23.10
N ASN A 86 -20.08 32.05 21.78
CA ASN A 86 -20.43 33.33 21.17
C ASN A 86 -21.93 33.36 20.82
N ALA A 87 -22.77 33.50 21.85
CA ALA A 87 -24.23 33.45 21.74
C ALA A 87 -24.82 34.54 20.82
N SER A 88 -24.14 35.69 20.70
CA SER A 88 -24.60 36.84 19.93
C SER A 88 -24.45 36.68 18.41
N ASN A 89 -23.63 35.73 17.94
CA ASN A 89 -23.36 35.49 16.51
C ASN A 89 -23.42 33.99 16.17
N PHE A 90 -24.39 33.30 16.78
CA PHE A 90 -24.52 31.85 16.71
C PHE A 90 -25.14 31.40 15.38
N ASP A 91 -24.29 30.88 14.49
CA ASP A 91 -24.71 30.35 13.20
C ASP A 91 -24.94 28.82 13.26
N TRP A 92 -26.22 28.42 13.18
CA TRP A 92 -26.65 27.02 13.13
C TRP A 92 -26.12 26.26 11.91
N SER A 93 -25.98 26.93 10.76
CA SER A 93 -25.47 26.33 9.53
C SER A 93 -23.99 25.99 9.68
N LYS A 94 -23.22 26.91 10.25
CA LYS A 94 -21.79 26.69 10.56
C LYS A 94 -21.59 25.60 11.60
N LEU A 95 -22.46 25.52 12.63
CA LEU A 95 -22.42 24.42 13.59
C LEU A 95 -22.70 23.06 12.92
N ARG A 96 -23.70 22.99 12.05
CA ARG A 96 -24.03 21.76 11.31
C ARG A 96 -22.88 21.30 10.42
N LEU A 97 -22.23 22.23 9.72
CA LEU A 97 -21.04 21.97 8.92
C LEU A 97 -19.89 21.43 9.76
N LEU A 98 -19.57 22.08 10.88
CA LEU A 98 -18.50 21.64 11.79
C LEU A 98 -18.78 20.27 12.40
N LYS A 99 -20.04 19.97 12.77
CA LYS A 99 -20.44 18.64 13.24
C LYS A 99 -20.25 17.57 12.16
N ARG A 100 -20.63 17.86 10.91
CA ARG A 100 -20.42 16.97 9.77
C ARG A 100 -18.93 16.71 9.51
N GLU A 101 -18.11 17.76 9.55
CA GLU A 101 -16.65 17.65 9.43
C GLU A 101 -16.03 16.83 10.57
N LEU A 102 -16.53 17.01 11.80
CA LEU A 102 -16.08 16.24 12.96
C LEU A 102 -16.41 14.75 12.80
N SER A 103 -17.63 14.41 12.39
CA SER A 103 -18.03 13.03 12.12
C SER A 103 -17.16 12.38 11.03
N LYS A 104 -16.86 13.12 9.95
CA LYS A 104 -15.95 12.64 8.89
C LYS A 104 -14.55 12.38 9.45
N ALA A 105 -14.00 13.30 10.24
CA ALA A 105 -12.68 13.14 10.85
C ALA A 105 -12.61 11.95 11.82
N TYR A 106 -13.69 11.65 12.55
CA TYR A 106 -13.78 10.47 13.40
C TYR A 106 -13.85 9.18 12.60
N ASN A 107 -14.66 9.12 11.54
CA ASN A 107 -14.73 7.96 10.66
C ASN A 107 -13.38 7.67 9.99
N ASP A 108 -12.66 8.72 9.61
CA ASP A 108 -11.30 8.62 9.10
C ASP A 108 -10.34 8.05 10.15
N GLU A 109 -10.41 8.49 11.41
CA GLU A 109 -9.59 7.93 12.50
C GLU A 109 -9.95 6.47 12.81
N GLU A 110 -11.23 6.13 12.82
CA GLU A 110 -11.70 4.75 13.02
C GLU A 110 -11.19 3.82 11.91
N THR A 111 -11.29 4.25 10.65
CA THR A 111 -10.80 3.49 9.49
C THR A 111 -9.30 3.22 9.60
N PHE A 112 -8.52 4.19 10.06
CA PHE A 112 -7.09 4.02 10.33
C PHE A 112 -6.82 2.99 11.41
N TRP A 113 -7.50 3.08 12.55
CA TRP A 113 -7.29 2.13 13.64
C TRP A 113 -7.72 0.72 13.26
N LYS A 114 -8.79 0.56 12.48
CA LYS A 114 -9.18 -0.74 11.89
C LYS A 114 -8.09 -1.32 11.00
N GLN A 115 -7.55 -0.53 10.06
CA GLN A 115 -6.47 -0.97 9.17
C GLN A 115 -5.19 -1.30 9.93
N LYS A 116 -4.79 -0.44 10.87
CA LYS A 116 -3.59 -0.61 11.69
C LYS A 116 -3.68 -1.85 12.58
N SER A 117 -4.82 -2.06 13.22
CA SER A 117 -5.09 -3.25 14.04
C SER A 117 -5.01 -4.52 13.19
N ARG A 118 -5.66 -4.54 12.01
CA ARG A 118 -5.58 -5.66 11.08
C ARG A 118 -4.15 -5.96 10.63
N ALA A 119 -3.38 -4.94 10.27
CA ALA A 119 -1.97 -5.10 9.88
C ALA A 119 -1.10 -5.62 11.04
N LEU A 120 -1.37 -5.15 12.26
CA LEU A 120 -0.71 -5.65 13.47
C LEU A 120 -1.06 -7.11 13.74
N TRP A 121 -2.34 -7.48 13.62
CA TRP A 121 -2.81 -8.84 13.83
C TRP A 121 -2.28 -9.81 12.77
N LEU A 122 -2.22 -9.38 11.50
CA LEU A 122 -1.55 -10.13 10.44
C LEU A 122 -0.07 -10.37 10.79
N ARG A 123 0.65 -9.34 11.26
CA ARG A 123 2.06 -9.47 11.68
C ARG A 123 2.23 -10.40 12.88
N GLU A 124 1.36 -10.31 13.86
CA GLU A 124 1.47 -11.09 15.10
C GLU A 124 0.98 -12.53 14.92
N GLY A 125 0.05 -12.77 13.99
CA GLY A 125 -0.26 -14.09 13.47
C GLY A 125 0.88 -14.68 12.62
N ASP A 126 1.63 -13.85 11.89
CA ASP A 126 2.85 -14.24 11.13
C ASP A 126 4.10 -14.41 12.01
N LYS A 127 4.01 -14.19 13.33
CA LYS A 127 5.06 -14.65 14.26
C LYS A 127 4.94 -16.17 14.38
N ASN A 128 5.53 -16.81 13.37
CA ASN A 128 5.54 -18.23 13.08
C ASN A 128 5.70 -19.15 14.28
N THR A 129 4.81 -20.15 14.36
CA THR A 129 5.22 -21.49 14.78
C THR A 129 5.82 -22.22 13.57
N SER A 130 6.75 -23.15 13.81
CA SER A 130 7.36 -24.02 12.78
C SER A 130 6.32 -24.64 11.81
N TYR A 131 5.12 -24.92 12.32
CA TYR A 131 3.98 -25.41 11.56
C TYR A 131 3.56 -24.47 10.42
N PHE A 132 3.46 -23.15 10.66
CA PHE A 132 3.08 -22.19 9.62
C PHE A 132 4.19 -21.98 8.59
N HIS A 133 5.46 -22.09 8.99
CA HIS A 133 6.58 -22.11 8.05
C HIS A 133 6.52 -23.34 7.14
N MET A 134 6.31 -24.54 7.69
CA MET A 134 6.17 -25.77 6.89
C MET A 134 4.93 -25.74 6.00
N ALA A 135 3.79 -25.27 6.51
CA ALA A 135 2.58 -25.09 5.73
C ALA A 135 2.75 -24.04 4.62
N THR A 136 3.51 -22.97 4.87
CA THR A 136 3.83 -21.95 3.86
C THR A 136 4.79 -22.48 2.81
N LEU A 137 5.82 -23.26 3.17
CA LEU A 137 6.69 -23.93 2.22
C LEU A 137 5.91 -24.94 1.37
N GLN A 138 5.01 -25.71 1.98
CA GLN A 138 4.16 -26.67 1.28
C GLN A 138 3.18 -25.96 0.34
N ARG A 139 2.58 -24.84 0.78
CA ARG A 139 1.74 -23.97 -0.08
C ARG A 139 2.56 -23.32 -1.18
N ARG A 140 3.79 -22.88 -0.92
CA ARG A 140 4.68 -22.26 -1.90
C ARG A 140 5.10 -23.27 -2.96
N ASN A 141 5.34 -24.52 -2.59
CA ASN A 141 5.57 -25.62 -3.54
C ASN A 141 4.30 -26.00 -4.34
N ARG A 142 3.12 -25.96 -3.71
CA ARG A 142 1.84 -26.24 -4.40
C ARG A 142 1.38 -25.11 -5.31
N ASN A 143 1.65 -23.87 -4.92
CA ASN A 143 1.28 -22.65 -5.65
C ASN A 143 2.45 -22.12 -6.50
N MET A 144 3.55 -22.87 -6.58
CA MET A 144 4.60 -22.57 -7.53
C MET A 144 3.99 -22.77 -8.91
N ILE A 145 3.80 -21.68 -9.64
CA ILE A 145 3.26 -21.73 -11.00
C ILE A 145 4.32 -22.45 -11.84
N LYS A 146 4.10 -23.74 -12.10
CA LYS A 146 4.97 -24.58 -12.94
C LYS A 146 4.71 -24.36 -14.44
N GLY A 147 3.58 -23.72 -14.76
CA GLY A 147 3.08 -23.44 -16.10
C GLY A 147 1.58 -23.14 -16.04
N PHE A 148 1.01 -22.67 -17.16
CA PHE A 148 -0.43 -22.48 -17.31
C PHE A 148 -1.03 -23.67 -18.06
N GLN A 149 -2.21 -24.14 -17.63
CA GLN A 149 -2.95 -25.20 -18.30
C GLN A 149 -4.07 -24.57 -19.13
N ILE A 150 -4.05 -24.78 -20.45
CA ILE A 150 -5.12 -24.33 -21.35
C ILE A 150 -6.33 -25.27 -21.24
N SER A 151 -7.51 -24.81 -21.68
CA SER A 151 -8.78 -25.57 -21.72
C SER A 151 -8.71 -26.96 -22.36
N ASP A 152 -7.68 -27.24 -23.15
CA ASP A 152 -7.41 -28.55 -23.79
C ASP A 152 -6.48 -29.47 -22.94
N GLY A 153 -6.24 -29.13 -21.67
CA GLY A 153 -5.49 -29.98 -20.73
C GLY A 153 -3.96 -29.99 -20.90
N ARG A 154 -3.43 -29.36 -21.95
CA ARG A 154 -1.98 -29.23 -22.21
C ARG A 154 -1.32 -28.21 -21.29
N TRP A 155 -0.12 -28.54 -20.80
CA TRP A 155 0.74 -27.64 -20.03
C TRP A 155 1.56 -26.79 -20.99
N VAL A 156 1.38 -25.48 -20.90
CA VAL A 156 2.15 -24.52 -21.68
C VAL A 156 3.43 -24.21 -20.91
N VAL A 157 4.54 -24.64 -21.49
CA VAL A 157 5.91 -24.41 -20.99
C VAL A 157 6.64 -23.37 -21.86
N ASP A 158 6.07 -22.99 -23.00
CA ASP A 158 6.73 -22.12 -23.96
C ASP A 158 6.53 -20.63 -23.65
N GLN A 159 7.62 -19.86 -23.76
CA GLN A 159 7.73 -18.45 -23.41
C GLN A 159 6.77 -17.56 -24.22
N SER A 160 6.39 -18.03 -25.41
CA SER A 160 5.52 -17.39 -26.40
C SER A 160 4.12 -17.06 -25.87
N ASP A 161 3.54 -17.94 -25.05
CA ASP A 161 2.16 -17.84 -24.57
C ASP A 161 2.02 -17.00 -23.29
N ILE A 162 3.10 -16.87 -22.50
CA ILE A 162 3.15 -16.04 -21.27
C ILE A 162 3.12 -14.54 -21.62
N ILE A 163 3.54 -14.19 -22.83
CA ILE A 163 3.65 -12.81 -23.31
C ILE A 163 2.28 -12.25 -23.73
N GLN A 164 1.27 -13.10 -23.96
CA GLN A 164 0.06 -12.69 -24.65
C GLN A 164 -0.99 -11.94 -23.81
N GLU A 165 -0.91 -11.79 -22.48
CA GLU A 165 -1.97 -11.02 -21.80
C GLU A 165 -1.54 -10.07 -20.68
N VAL A 166 -1.40 -8.79 -21.06
CA VAL A 166 -1.60 -7.64 -20.16
C VAL A 166 -2.95 -7.73 -19.43
N GLU A 167 -3.94 -8.33 -20.10
CA GLU A 167 -5.29 -8.56 -19.59
C GLU A 167 -5.32 -9.54 -18.40
N GLN A 168 -4.48 -10.58 -18.38
CA GLN A 168 -4.34 -11.48 -17.23
C GLN A 168 -3.73 -10.79 -16.02
N TYR A 169 -2.72 -9.92 -16.20
CA TYR A 169 -2.13 -9.17 -15.09
C TYR A 169 -3.14 -8.18 -14.50
N TYR A 170 -3.88 -7.49 -15.37
CA TYR A 170 -4.98 -6.62 -14.95
C TYR A 170 -6.02 -7.42 -14.16
N ASN A 171 -6.54 -8.50 -14.72
CA ASN A 171 -7.55 -9.34 -14.08
C ASN A 171 -7.07 -9.91 -12.74
N ALA A 172 -5.81 -10.35 -12.66
CA ALA A 172 -5.23 -10.85 -11.41
C ALA A 172 -5.15 -9.76 -10.33
N VAL A 173 -4.70 -8.55 -10.67
CA VAL A 173 -4.60 -7.44 -9.71
C VAL A 173 -5.99 -6.96 -9.27
N PHE A 174 -6.95 -6.89 -10.20
CA PHE A 174 -8.30 -6.42 -9.92
C PHE A 174 -9.20 -7.47 -9.24
N ALA A 175 -8.87 -8.77 -9.37
CA ALA A 175 -9.52 -9.84 -8.60
C ALA A 175 -9.09 -9.87 -7.11
N MET A 176 -7.96 -9.21 -6.75
CA MET A 176 -7.52 -9.17 -5.36
C MET A 176 -8.38 -8.22 -4.52
N HIS A 177 -8.71 -8.64 -3.30
CA HIS A 177 -9.35 -7.74 -2.33
C HIS A 177 -8.44 -6.51 -2.07
N PRO A 178 -8.93 -5.27 -2.19
CA PRO A 178 -8.09 -4.06 -2.19
C PRO A 178 -7.23 -3.90 -0.92
N LEU A 179 -7.76 -4.30 0.23
CA LEU A 179 -7.10 -4.24 1.54
C LEU A 179 -6.48 -5.57 2.00
N LYS A 180 -6.05 -6.42 1.05
CA LYS A 180 -5.27 -7.62 1.37
C LYS A 180 -3.90 -7.23 1.94
N ALA A 181 -3.25 -8.18 2.60
CA ALA A 181 -1.94 -7.96 3.22
C ALA A 181 -0.94 -7.37 2.21
N PRO A 182 -0.24 -6.28 2.57
CA PRO A 182 0.73 -5.65 1.68
C PRO A 182 2.00 -6.51 1.55
N GLY A 183 2.71 -6.34 0.44
CA GLY A 183 4.02 -6.96 0.25
C GLY A 183 5.11 -6.35 1.15
N VAL A 184 6.35 -6.81 0.97
CA VAL A 184 7.55 -6.29 1.67
C VAL A 184 7.80 -4.79 1.42
N ASP A 185 7.20 -4.26 0.35
CA ASP A 185 7.20 -2.84 -0.02
C ASP A 185 6.21 -1.99 0.80
N GLY A 186 5.19 -2.63 1.39
CA GLY A 186 4.14 -1.98 2.16
C GLY A 186 2.99 -1.43 1.30
N MET A 187 2.90 -1.82 0.03
CA MET A 187 1.82 -1.44 -0.88
C MET A 187 0.73 -2.52 -0.90
N THR A 188 -0.53 -2.10 -0.77
CA THR A 188 -1.69 -3.00 -0.86
C THR A 188 -2.18 -3.10 -2.30
N PRO A 189 -2.98 -4.12 -2.68
CA PRO A 189 -3.60 -4.20 -4.00
C PRO A 189 -4.36 -2.92 -4.41
N LEU A 190 -4.98 -2.23 -3.44
CA LEU A 190 -5.63 -0.94 -3.66
C LEU A 190 -4.72 0.12 -4.32
N PHE A 191 -3.42 0.14 -4.01
CA PHE A 191 -2.46 1.04 -4.64
C PHE A 191 -2.34 0.74 -6.14
N PHE A 192 -2.14 -0.54 -6.48
CA PHE A 192 -1.98 -0.99 -7.86
C PHE A 192 -3.28 -0.82 -8.67
N GLN A 193 -4.43 -1.11 -8.06
CA GLN A 193 -5.75 -0.90 -8.68
C GLN A 193 -6.03 0.57 -8.97
N THR A 194 -5.64 1.47 -8.05
CA THR A 194 -5.90 2.91 -8.22
C THR A 194 -4.96 3.55 -9.24
N TYR A 195 -3.68 3.20 -9.21
CA TYR A 195 -2.65 3.85 -10.04
C TYR A 195 -2.23 3.00 -11.24
N TRP A 196 -3.02 1.99 -11.64
CA TRP A 196 -2.67 1.05 -12.71
C TRP A 196 -2.28 1.76 -14.01
N ASN A 197 -2.99 2.83 -14.37
CA ASN A 197 -2.70 3.66 -15.54
C ASN A 197 -1.28 4.26 -15.53
N ILE A 198 -0.71 4.52 -14.36
CA ILE A 198 0.66 5.03 -14.19
C ILE A 198 1.67 3.88 -14.18
N LEU A 199 1.35 2.79 -13.49
CA LEU A 199 2.30 1.73 -13.15
C LEU A 199 2.41 0.63 -14.22
N SER A 200 1.32 0.39 -14.94
CA SER A 200 1.10 -0.82 -15.76
C SER A 200 2.22 -1.10 -16.75
N LYS A 201 2.69 -0.09 -17.48
CA LYS A 201 3.74 -0.25 -18.50
C LYS A 201 5.00 -0.91 -17.91
N GLU A 202 5.56 -0.31 -16.88
CA GLU A 202 6.83 -0.79 -16.30
C GLU A 202 6.68 -2.08 -15.51
N ILE A 203 5.50 -2.32 -14.93
CA ILE A 203 5.18 -3.60 -14.30
C ILE A 203 5.13 -4.70 -15.37
N CYS A 204 4.44 -4.46 -16.49
CA CYS A 204 4.37 -5.44 -17.58
C CYS A 204 5.75 -5.70 -18.18
N ASP A 205 6.56 -4.67 -18.38
CA ASP A 205 7.92 -4.79 -18.92
C ASP A 205 8.82 -5.59 -17.96
N ALA A 206 8.76 -5.31 -16.65
CA ALA A 206 9.51 -6.07 -15.65
C ALA A 206 9.09 -7.54 -15.57
N VAL A 207 7.79 -7.84 -15.68
CA VAL A 207 7.28 -9.21 -15.67
C VAL A 207 7.70 -9.95 -16.94
N LYS A 208 7.58 -9.33 -18.11
CA LYS A 208 8.08 -9.88 -19.38
C LYS A 208 9.58 -10.17 -19.29
N SER A 209 10.36 -9.20 -18.82
CA SER A 209 11.80 -9.33 -18.60
C SER A 209 12.13 -10.51 -17.68
N PHE A 210 11.40 -10.68 -16.57
CA PHE A 210 11.58 -11.81 -15.65
C PHE A 210 11.31 -13.16 -16.33
N PHE A 211 10.21 -13.28 -17.07
CA PHE A 211 9.88 -14.51 -17.77
C PHE A 211 10.82 -14.79 -18.95
N SER A 212 11.39 -13.75 -19.59
CA SER A 212 12.40 -13.88 -20.64
C SER A 212 13.77 -14.31 -20.09
N THR A 213 14.20 -13.79 -18.93
CA THR A 213 15.53 -14.07 -18.38
C THR A 213 15.57 -15.25 -17.41
N GLY A 214 14.45 -15.63 -16.81
CA GLY A 214 14.35 -16.75 -15.86
C GLY A 214 14.94 -16.49 -14.46
N TYR A 215 15.43 -15.28 -14.19
CA TYR A 215 16.01 -14.88 -12.90
C TYR A 215 15.39 -13.58 -12.41
N LEU A 216 15.09 -13.52 -11.10
CA LEU A 216 14.67 -12.29 -10.43
C LEU A 216 15.91 -11.59 -9.87
N LEU A 217 16.20 -10.38 -10.34
CA LEU A 217 17.34 -9.61 -9.81
C LEU A 217 17.12 -9.20 -8.35
N PRO A 218 18.16 -9.24 -7.49
CA PRO A 218 18.03 -8.84 -6.09
C PRO A 218 17.55 -7.38 -5.97
N THR A 219 16.57 -7.15 -5.09
CA THR A 219 15.93 -5.84 -4.85
C THR A 219 16.50 -5.02 -3.71
#